data_AF-A0A7T4R1A1-F1
#
_entry.id   AF-A0A7T4R1A1-F1
#
_cell.length_a   1.000
_cell.length_b   1.000
_cell.length_c   1.000
_cell.angle_alpha   90.00
_cell.angle_beta   90.00
_cell.angle_gamma   90.00
#
_symmetry.space_group_name_H-M   'P 1'
#
loop_
_entity.id
_entity.type
_entity.pdbx_description
1 polymer ?
#
loop_
_entity_poly.entity_id
_entity_poly.type
_entity_poly.pdbx_seq_one_letter_code
_entity_poly.pdbx_strand_id
1 'polypeptide(L)'
;MPFTPFHMGPGLAIKVLLQSSFSLLVFGWSQIVMDLQPLVVMLVGEGHVHGFSHTFLGATLLALFSAATGKYLGESALQILGVTGLGVAGPSVAGQGRIAIRWWVSLVSAFIGTYSHVVLDAVMHTDVQPLYPYILTNDLQGLLSITALHSLCLYTGLVGGVLYFVVLVMQCYAAKNKPSRKQ
;
A
#
# COMPACT_ATOMS: atom_id res chain seq x y z
N MET A 1 1.94 -13.41 10.81
CA MET A 1 1.21 -12.61 11.83
C MET A 1 0.18 -11.82 11.06
N PRO A 2 -1.10 -11.75 11.48
CA PRO A 2 -2.09 -11.01 10.72
C PRO A 2 -1.75 -9.53 10.86
N PHE A 3 -1.69 -8.82 9.74
CA PHE A 3 -1.22 -7.43 9.63
C PHE A 3 0.29 -7.34 9.76
N THR A 4 0.96 -7.43 8.63
CA THR A 4 2.41 -7.24 8.54
C THR A 4 2.73 -5.77 8.19
N PRO A 5 2.89 -4.86 9.19
CA PRO A 5 3.24 -3.46 8.92
C PRO A 5 4.54 -3.32 8.13
N PHE A 6 5.38 -4.36 8.13
CA PHE A 6 6.57 -4.45 7.29
C PHE A 6 6.27 -4.23 5.80
N HIS A 7 5.14 -4.69 5.28
CA HIS A 7 4.77 -4.51 3.87
C HIS A 7 4.56 -3.04 3.49
N MET A 8 4.31 -2.16 4.46
CA MET A 8 4.26 -0.71 4.23
C MET A 8 5.61 -0.13 3.81
N GLY A 9 6.72 -0.79 4.16
CA GLY A 9 8.08 -0.33 3.85
C GLY A 9 8.32 -0.18 2.34
N PRO A 10 8.17 -1.26 1.55
CA PRO A 10 8.22 -1.17 0.09
C PRO A 10 7.18 -0.20 -0.50
N GLY A 11 5.98 -0.14 0.08
CA GLY A 11 4.95 0.83 -0.32
C GLY A 11 5.42 2.29 -0.21
N LEU A 12 6.15 2.64 0.85
CA LEU A 12 6.70 3.98 1.05
C LEU A 12 7.80 4.31 0.03
N ALA A 13 8.67 3.34 -0.30
CA ALA A 13 9.64 3.50 -1.38
C ALA A 13 8.94 3.74 -2.74
N ILE A 14 7.88 2.98 -3.05
CA ILE A 14 7.08 3.15 -4.27
C ILE A 14 6.40 4.53 -4.30
N LYS A 15 5.90 5.02 -3.16
CA LYS A 15 5.30 6.36 -3.05
C LYS A 15 6.29 7.46 -3.45
N VAL A 16 7.56 7.32 -3.09
CA VAL A 16 8.60 8.28 -3.49
C VAL A 16 8.82 8.27 -4.99
N LEU A 17 8.76 7.12 -5.64
CA LEU A 17 8.95 7.02 -7.09
C LEU A 17 7.73 7.51 -7.87
N LEU A 18 6.54 7.11 -7.45
CA LEU A 18 5.29 7.33 -8.20
C LEU A 18 4.56 8.62 -7.80
N GLN A 19 4.91 9.24 -6.67
CA GLN A 19 4.38 10.52 -6.21
C GLN A 19 2.84 10.57 -6.23
N SER A 20 2.22 11.45 -7.02
CA SER A 20 0.76 11.61 -7.13
C SER A 20 0.06 10.44 -7.83
N SER A 21 0.83 9.53 -8.44
CA SER A 21 0.34 8.33 -9.13
C SER A 21 0.12 7.14 -8.21
N PHE A 22 0.41 7.28 -6.92
CA PHE A 22 0.31 6.21 -5.93
C PHE A 22 -0.23 6.72 -4.59
N SER A 23 -1.19 6.00 -4.01
CA SER A 23 -1.82 6.31 -2.74
C SER A 23 -1.39 5.31 -1.66
N LEU A 24 -0.62 5.78 -0.68
CA LEU A 24 -0.23 4.97 0.48
C LEU A 24 -1.42 4.52 1.32
N LEU A 25 -2.51 5.30 1.34
CA LEU A 25 -3.71 4.93 2.09
C LEU A 25 -4.45 3.77 1.43
N VAL A 26 -4.54 3.77 0.09
CA VAL A 26 -5.16 2.65 -0.65
C VAL A 26 -4.26 1.42 -0.58
N PHE A 27 -2.95 1.60 -0.72
CA PHE A 27 -1.99 0.52 -0.53
C PHE A 27 -2.11 -0.09 0.87
N GLY A 28 -2.08 0.73 1.92
CA GLY A 28 -2.20 0.27 3.31
C GLY A 28 -3.55 -0.41 3.58
N TRP A 29 -4.64 0.13 3.02
CA TRP A 29 -5.94 -0.52 3.08
C TRP A 29 -5.92 -1.92 2.46
N SER A 30 -5.28 -2.09 1.29
CA SER A 30 -5.16 -3.42 0.69
C SER A 30 -4.39 -4.42 1.56
N GLN A 31 -3.37 -3.97 2.32
CA GLN A 31 -2.66 -4.87 3.24
C GLN A 31 -3.59 -5.40 4.33
N ILE A 32 -4.42 -4.51 4.90
CA ILE A 32 -5.43 -4.90 5.89
C ILE A 32 -6.41 -5.91 5.30
N VAL A 33 -6.90 -5.66 4.07
CA VAL A 33 -7.86 -6.54 3.39
C VAL A 33 -7.28 -7.93 3.15
N MET A 34 -6.01 -8.03 2.70
CA MET A 34 -5.34 -9.32 2.47
C MET A 34 -5.27 -10.15 3.76
N ASP A 35 -4.93 -9.50 4.87
CA ASP A 35 -4.75 -10.13 6.18
C ASP A 35 -6.04 -10.50 6.92
N LEU A 36 -7.23 -10.14 6.40
CA LEU A 36 -8.50 -10.49 7.05
C LEU A 36 -8.71 -12.00 7.15
N GLN A 37 -8.34 -12.78 6.12
CA GLN A 37 -8.49 -14.23 6.18
C GLN A 37 -7.54 -14.85 7.24
N PRO A 38 -6.22 -14.61 7.22
CA PRO A 38 -5.33 -15.07 8.27
C PRO A 38 -5.82 -14.70 9.68
N LEU A 39 -6.30 -13.45 9.87
CA LEU A 39 -6.86 -13.02 11.14
C LEU A 39 -8.04 -13.90 11.56
N VAL A 40 -9.04 -14.08 10.69
CA VAL A 40 -10.24 -14.86 11.00
C VAL A 40 -9.87 -16.31 11.33
N VAL A 41 -8.99 -16.92 10.55
CA VAL A 41 -8.54 -18.30 10.78
C VAL A 41 -7.82 -18.42 12.12
N MET A 42 -6.99 -17.45 12.49
CA MET A 42 -6.30 -17.45 13.79
C MET A 42 -7.26 -17.25 14.97
N LEU A 43 -8.35 -16.50 14.79
CA LEU A 43 -9.36 -16.28 15.83
C LEU A 43 -10.28 -17.50 16.00
N VAL A 44 -10.65 -18.15 14.91
CA VAL A 44 -11.53 -19.32 14.91
C VAL A 44 -10.76 -20.60 15.25
N GLY A 45 -9.48 -20.67 14.89
CA GLY A 45 -8.64 -21.86 15.03
C GLY A 45 -8.86 -22.92 13.94
N GLU A 46 -9.66 -22.61 12.91
CA GLU A 46 -9.97 -23.51 11.80
C GLU A 46 -9.79 -22.83 10.44
N GLY A 47 -9.30 -23.60 9.46
CA GLY A 47 -9.11 -23.18 8.07
C GLY A 47 -7.64 -23.03 7.66
N HIS A 48 -7.44 -22.59 6.42
CA HIS A 48 -6.11 -22.31 5.86
C HIS A 48 -5.73 -20.86 6.16
N VAL A 49 -4.63 -20.64 6.88
CA VAL A 49 -4.18 -19.30 7.28
C VAL A 49 -3.99 -18.43 6.03
N HIS A 50 -3.18 -18.88 5.06
CA HIS A 50 -2.99 -18.19 3.78
C HIS A 50 -3.65 -18.95 2.61
N GLY A 51 -4.98 -19.07 2.63
CA GLY A 51 -5.76 -19.68 1.54
C GLY A 51 -6.07 -18.71 0.40
N PHE A 52 -7.33 -18.68 -0.06
CA PHE A 52 -7.73 -17.97 -1.29
C PHE A 52 -7.26 -16.50 -1.39
N SER A 53 -7.30 -15.74 -0.29
CA SER A 53 -6.83 -14.35 -0.24
C SER A 53 -5.37 -14.17 -0.70
N HIS A 54 -4.50 -15.16 -0.47
CA HIS A 54 -3.06 -15.12 -0.78
C HIS A 54 -2.70 -15.83 -2.09
N THR A 55 -3.67 -15.97 -2.99
CA THR A 55 -3.47 -16.41 -4.37
C THR A 55 -3.50 -15.20 -5.30
N PHE A 56 -2.84 -15.22 -6.46
CA PHE A 56 -2.94 -14.10 -7.41
C PHE A 56 -4.37 -13.87 -7.93
N LEU A 57 -5.17 -14.93 -8.01
CA LEU A 57 -6.58 -14.84 -8.35
C LEU A 57 -7.38 -14.12 -7.26
N GLY A 58 -7.25 -14.54 -6.01
CA GLY A 58 -7.89 -13.89 -4.86
C GLY A 58 -7.40 -12.46 -4.66
N ALA A 59 -6.09 -12.24 -4.78
CA ALA A 59 -5.46 -10.92 -4.74
C ALA A 59 -6.03 -9.99 -5.82
N THR A 60 -6.33 -10.48 -7.02
CA THR A 60 -7.00 -9.68 -8.07
C THR A 60 -8.37 -9.20 -7.62
N LEU A 61 -9.20 -10.09 -7.05
CA LEU A 61 -10.53 -9.73 -6.56
C LEU A 61 -10.45 -8.76 -5.37
N LEU A 62 -9.53 -9.02 -4.44
CA LEU A 62 -9.29 -8.17 -3.29
C LEU A 62 -8.67 -6.82 -3.69
N ALA A 63 -7.91 -6.75 -4.79
CA ALA A 63 -7.40 -5.49 -5.34
C ALA A 63 -8.55 -4.62 -5.87
N LEU A 64 -9.49 -5.21 -6.61
CA LEU A 64 -10.67 -4.50 -7.10
C LEU A 64 -11.54 -3.99 -5.94
N PHE A 65 -11.79 -4.86 -4.95
CA PHE A 65 -12.49 -4.48 -3.72
C PHE A 65 -11.77 -3.35 -2.98
N SER A 66 -10.46 -3.47 -2.78
CA SER A 66 -9.63 -2.48 -2.09
C SER A 66 -9.54 -1.17 -2.86
N ALA A 67 -9.53 -1.19 -4.19
CA ALA A 67 -9.54 0.01 -5.01
C ALA A 67 -10.88 0.75 -4.90
N ALA A 68 -12.00 0.01 -4.90
CA ALA A 68 -13.34 0.58 -4.77
C ALA A 68 -13.57 1.20 -3.38
N THR A 69 -13.22 0.48 -2.32
CA THR A 69 -13.43 0.91 -0.93
C THR A 69 -12.35 1.88 -0.45
N GLY A 70 -11.08 1.58 -0.73
CA GLY A 70 -9.92 2.35 -0.29
C GLY A 70 -9.88 3.77 -0.83
N LYS A 71 -10.47 4.03 -2.01
CA LYS A 71 -10.63 5.39 -2.54
C LYS A 71 -11.37 6.28 -1.54
N TYR A 72 -12.59 5.88 -1.14
CA TYR A 72 -13.43 6.69 -0.27
C TYR A 72 -12.92 6.72 1.18
N LEU A 73 -12.36 5.61 1.66
CA LEU A 73 -11.72 5.55 2.97
C LEU A 73 -10.49 6.46 3.03
N GLY A 74 -9.66 6.45 2.00
CA GLY A 74 -8.48 7.31 1.90
C GLY A 74 -8.84 8.79 1.82
N GLU A 75 -9.84 9.15 1.03
CA GLU A 75 -10.35 10.53 0.95
C GLU A 75 -10.91 11.01 2.29
N SER A 76 -11.70 10.17 2.97
CA SER A 76 -12.23 10.47 4.30
C SER A 76 -11.12 10.63 5.34
N ALA A 77 -10.12 9.74 5.33
CA ALA A 77 -8.98 9.81 6.24
C ALA A 77 -8.18 11.11 6.04
N LEU A 78 -7.92 11.50 4.79
CA LEU A 78 -7.21 12.75 4.50
C LEU A 78 -8.01 13.99 4.91
N GLN A 79 -9.35 13.93 4.81
CA GLN A 79 -10.23 15.01 5.29
C GLN A 79 -10.19 15.12 6.82
N ILE A 80 -10.32 14.01 7.55
CA ILE A 80 -10.30 13.96 9.02
C ILE A 80 -8.96 14.46 9.55
N LEU A 81 -7.85 14.04 8.93
CA LEU A 81 -6.50 14.40 9.37
C LEU A 81 -6.12 15.86 9.03
N GLY A 82 -6.97 16.62 8.32
CA GLY A 82 -6.70 18.02 8.00
C GLY A 82 -5.43 18.26 7.18
N VAL A 83 -4.92 17.23 6.47
CA VAL A 83 -3.62 17.27 5.77
C VAL A 83 -3.68 18.07 4.46
N THR A 84 -4.76 18.83 4.25
CA THR A 84 -4.94 19.72 3.09
C THR A 84 -3.85 20.80 2.99
N GLY A 85 -3.24 21.18 4.12
CA GLY A 85 -2.23 22.24 4.18
C GLY A 85 -0.76 21.81 4.05
N LEU A 86 -0.44 20.50 4.06
CA LEU A 86 0.95 20.01 4.04
C LEU A 86 1.51 19.74 2.63
N GLY A 87 0.76 20.03 1.56
CA GLY A 87 1.19 19.75 0.18
C GLY A 87 1.15 18.26 -0.22
N VAL A 88 0.69 17.38 0.69
CA VAL A 88 0.52 15.93 0.44
C VAL A 88 -0.72 15.65 -0.41
N ALA A 89 -1.76 16.48 -0.26
CA ALA A 89 -2.80 16.62 -1.27
C ALA A 89 -2.27 17.58 -2.33
N GLY A 90 -2.33 17.20 -3.62
CA GLY A 90 -2.03 18.10 -4.74
C GLY A 90 -2.80 19.42 -4.62
N PRO A 91 -2.45 20.46 -5.41
CA PRO A 91 -2.81 21.86 -5.18
C PRO A 91 -4.28 22.01 -4.80
N SER A 92 -4.50 22.00 -3.48
CA SER A 92 -5.79 22.27 -2.90
C SER A 92 -5.83 23.78 -2.86
N VAL A 93 -6.35 24.35 -3.94
CA VAL A 93 -6.76 25.75 -3.99
C VAL A 93 -7.47 26.03 -2.68
N ALA A 94 -6.97 27.02 -1.94
CA ALA A 94 -7.59 27.50 -0.72
C ALA A 94 -9.07 27.79 -1.02
N GLY A 95 -9.96 26.90 -0.57
CA GLY A 95 -11.38 26.92 -0.88
C GLY A 95 -11.91 25.62 -1.48
N GLN A 96 -12.54 24.79 -0.64
CA GLN A 96 -13.70 23.94 -1.01
C GLN A 96 -13.50 22.77 -2.01
N GLY A 97 -12.28 22.32 -2.31
CA GLY A 97 -12.08 21.07 -3.06
C GLY A 97 -12.08 19.83 -2.18
N ARG A 98 -12.97 18.86 -2.40
CA ARG A 98 -12.82 17.50 -1.82
C ARG A 98 -11.52 16.89 -2.36
N ILE A 99 -10.67 16.36 -1.48
CA ILE A 99 -9.53 15.54 -1.90
C ILE A 99 -10.09 14.34 -2.66
N ALA A 100 -9.69 14.19 -3.93
CA ALA A 100 -10.19 13.14 -4.81
C ALA A 100 -9.03 12.25 -5.28
N ILE A 101 -8.97 11.02 -4.79
CA ILE A 101 -8.05 10.00 -5.28
C ILE A 101 -8.57 9.54 -6.65
N ARG A 102 -7.79 9.72 -7.72
CA ARG A 102 -8.19 9.29 -9.06
C ARG A 102 -8.39 7.77 -9.08
N TRP A 103 -9.41 7.28 -9.79
CA TRP A 103 -9.74 5.85 -9.86
C TRP A 103 -8.55 4.97 -10.28
N TRP A 104 -7.81 5.39 -11.31
CA TRP A 104 -6.63 4.64 -11.75
C TRP A 104 -5.51 4.63 -10.68
N VAL A 105 -5.36 5.69 -9.88
CA VAL A 105 -4.39 5.71 -8.76
C VAL A 105 -4.82 4.71 -7.70
N SER A 106 -6.12 4.64 -7.40
CA SER A 106 -6.67 3.65 -6.47
C SER A 106 -6.41 2.22 -6.96
N LEU A 107 -6.72 1.95 -8.23
CA LEU A 107 -6.47 0.66 -8.87
C LEU A 107 -4.99 0.29 -8.82
N VAL A 108 -4.10 1.13 -9.33
CA VAL A 108 -2.66 0.87 -9.34
C VAL A 108 -2.14 0.61 -7.93
N SER A 109 -2.56 1.41 -6.95
CA SER A 109 -2.10 1.26 -5.56
C SER A 109 -2.59 -0.04 -4.93
N ALA A 110 -3.83 -0.44 -5.19
CA ALA A 110 -4.40 -1.69 -4.67
C ALA A 110 -3.80 -2.93 -5.35
N PHE A 111 -3.54 -2.89 -6.66
CA PHE A 111 -2.89 -3.99 -7.36
C PHE A 111 -1.44 -4.16 -6.92
N ILE A 112 -0.67 -3.07 -6.83
CA ILE A 112 0.68 -3.11 -6.27
C ILE A 112 0.64 -3.66 -4.83
N GLY A 113 -0.32 -3.20 -4.03
CA GLY A 113 -0.49 -3.63 -2.64
C GLY A 113 -0.76 -5.12 -2.50
N THR A 114 -1.83 -5.61 -3.11
CA THR A 114 -2.22 -7.03 -3.01
C THR A 114 -1.19 -7.98 -3.62
N TYR A 115 -0.59 -7.64 -4.77
CA TYR A 115 0.38 -8.53 -5.41
C TYR A 115 1.72 -8.54 -4.69
N SER A 116 2.19 -7.39 -4.21
CA SER A 116 3.40 -7.37 -3.38
C SER A 116 3.19 -8.12 -2.06
N HIS A 117 2.00 -8.06 -1.48
CA HIS A 117 1.62 -8.86 -0.31
C HIS A 117 1.73 -10.35 -0.57
N VAL A 118 1.09 -10.86 -1.64
CA VAL A 118 1.22 -12.28 -2.02
C VAL A 118 2.68 -12.68 -2.21
N VAL A 119 3.48 -11.87 -2.92
CA VAL A 119 4.88 -12.21 -3.19
C VAL A 119 5.72 -12.24 -1.91
N LEU A 120 5.58 -11.24 -1.05
CA LEU A 120 6.35 -11.14 0.19
C LEU A 120 5.96 -12.27 1.15
N ASP A 121 4.66 -12.54 1.32
CA ASP A 121 4.19 -13.66 2.13
C ASP A 121 4.61 -15.01 1.56
N ALA A 122 4.58 -15.17 0.23
CA ALA A 122 5.07 -16.39 -0.42
C ALA A 122 6.57 -16.64 -0.19
N VAL A 123 7.38 -15.62 0.10
CA VAL A 123 8.80 -15.84 0.44
C VAL A 123 8.96 -16.39 1.86
N MET A 124 8.07 -16.02 2.79
CA MET A 124 8.22 -16.33 4.22
C MET A 124 7.33 -17.48 4.72
N HIS A 125 6.15 -17.68 4.13
CA HIS A 125 5.12 -18.59 4.61
C HIS A 125 4.99 -19.86 3.74
N THR A 126 5.20 -21.00 4.39
CA THR A 126 5.20 -22.32 3.75
C THR A 126 3.83 -22.77 3.24
N ASP A 127 2.74 -22.19 3.76
CA ASP A 127 1.37 -22.54 3.42
C ASP A 127 0.76 -21.66 2.31
N VAL A 128 1.46 -20.61 1.87
CA VAL A 128 1.02 -19.75 0.76
C VAL A 128 1.15 -20.52 -0.56
N GLN A 129 0.11 -20.47 -1.41
CA GLN A 129 0.09 -21.09 -2.74
C GLN A 129 -0.29 -20.04 -3.80
N PRO A 130 0.67 -19.26 -4.34
CA PRO A 130 0.35 -18.07 -5.14
C PRO A 130 -0.47 -18.35 -6.40
N LEU A 131 -0.28 -19.53 -7.00
CA LEU A 131 -0.88 -19.93 -8.28
C LEU A 131 -2.01 -20.98 -8.11
N TYR A 132 -2.53 -21.17 -6.89
CA TYR A 132 -3.73 -21.97 -6.66
C TYR A 132 -4.92 -21.43 -7.48
N PRO A 133 -5.77 -22.28 -8.08
CA PRO A 133 -5.85 -23.74 -7.95
C PRO A 133 -4.99 -24.53 -8.95
N TYR A 134 -4.20 -23.86 -9.78
CA TYR A 134 -3.45 -24.52 -10.85
C TYR A 134 -2.15 -25.16 -10.37
N ILE A 135 -1.44 -24.48 -9.46
CA ILE A 135 -0.18 -24.97 -8.87
C ILE A 135 -0.32 -24.87 -7.34
N LEU A 136 -0.04 -26.00 -6.67
CA LEU A 136 -0.16 -26.15 -5.22
C LEU A 136 1.18 -25.98 -4.48
N THR A 137 2.26 -25.69 -5.21
CA THR A 137 3.59 -25.46 -4.67
C THR A 137 3.89 -23.96 -4.59
N ASN A 138 4.91 -23.63 -3.79
CA ASN A 138 5.40 -22.26 -3.64
C ASN A 138 6.90 -22.21 -3.93
N ASP A 139 7.23 -21.86 -5.17
CA ASP A 139 8.62 -21.79 -5.63
C ASP A 139 9.36 -20.55 -5.10
N LEU A 140 8.64 -19.59 -4.50
CA LEU A 140 9.22 -18.39 -3.90
C LEU A 140 9.65 -18.62 -2.44
N GLN A 141 9.19 -19.69 -1.81
CA GLN A 141 9.44 -19.97 -0.40
C GLN A 141 10.94 -20.06 -0.12
N GLY A 142 11.42 -19.25 0.82
CA GLY A 142 12.81 -19.26 1.26
C GLY A 142 13.81 -18.63 0.30
N LEU A 143 13.37 -17.90 -0.75
CA LEU A 143 14.27 -17.10 -1.61
C LEU A 143 15.09 -16.09 -0.81
N LEU A 144 14.51 -15.56 0.27
CA LEU A 144 15.20 -14.78 1.29
C LEU A 144 14.92 -15.40 2.65
N SER A 145 15.88 -15.30 3.57
CA SER A 145 15.61 -15.61 4.97
C SER A 145 14.57 -14.62 5.51
N ILE A 146 13.76 -15.05 6.48
CA ILE A 146 12.75 -14.20 7.12
C ILE A 146 13.38 -12.91 7.66
N THR A 147 14.58 -13.02 8.26
CA THR A 147 15.34 -11.87 8.74
C THR A 147 15.72 -10.93 7.60
N ALA A 148 16.23 -11.44 6.48
CA ALA A 148 16.60 -10.62 5.33
C ALA A 148 15.37 -9.94 4.71
N LEU A 149 14.23 -10.64 4.62
CA LEU A 149 12.97 -10.08 4.12
C LEU A 149 12.45 -8.95 5.02
N HIS A 150 12.44 -9.16 6.34
CA HIS A 150 12.07 -8.10 7.29
C HIS A 150 13.04 -6.91 7.23
N SER A 151 14.34 -7.15 7.12
CA SER A 151 15.35 -6.10 6.93
C SER A 151 15.12 -5.31 5.64
N LEU A 152 14.82 -6.00 4.53
CA LEU A 152 14.48 -5.35 3.26
C LEU A 152 13.28 -4.42 3.42
N CYS A 153 12.20 -4.92 4.01
CA CYS A 153 11.00 -4.12 4.30
C CYS A 153 11.31 -2.92 5.21
N LEU A 154 12.08 -3.12 6.28
CA LEU A 154 12.46 -2.06 7.20
C LEU A 154 13.32 -0.99 6.52
N TYR A 155 14.36 -1.38 5.79
CA TYR A 155 15.28 -0.44 5.14
C TYR A 155 14.62 0.29 3.99
N THR A 156 13.77 -0.37 3.18
CA THR A 156 12.98 0.32 2.16
C THR A 156 12.00 1.31 2.77
N GLY A 157 11.39 0.98 3.92
CA GLY A 157 10.58 1.92 4.69
C GLY A 157 11.37 3.12 5.20
N LEU A 158 12.55 2.90 5.80
CA LEU A 158 13.40 3.97 6.32
C LEU A 158 13.87 4.90 5.20
N VAL A 159 14.44 4.35 4.13
CA VAL A 159 14.94 5.12 2.98
C VAL A 159 13.79 5.82 2.28
N GLY A 160 12.68 5.14 2.05
CA GLY A 160 11.46 5.70 1.48
C GLY A 160 10.92 6.86 2.32
N GLY A 161 10.89 6.73 3.64
CA GLY A 161 10.42 7.77 4.55
C GLY A 161 11.30 9.02 4.53
N VAL A 162 12.62 8.84 4.57
CA VAL A 162 13.58 9.96 4.46
C VAL A 162 13.41 10.68 3.13
N LEU A 163 13.40 9.94 2.01
CA LEU A 163 13.26 10.53 0.68
C LEU A 163 11.90 11.22 0.50
N TYR A 164 10.83 10.62 1.01
CA TYR A 164 9.50 11.22 0.96
C TYR A 164 9.47 12.55 1.70
N PHE A 165 10.06 12.62 2.89
CA PHE A 165 10.18 13.86 3.66
C PHE A 165 11.00 14.92 2.89
N VAL A 166 12.12 14.55 2.29
CA VAL A 166 12.94 15.45 1.47
C VAL A 166 12.15 16.01 0.28
N VAL A 167 11.44 15.16 -0.46
CA VAL A 167 10.58 15.58 -1.57
C VAL A 167 9.49 16.53 -1.10
N LEU A 168 8.85 16.24 0.04
CA LEU A 168 7.82 17.09 0.62
C LEU A 168 8.36 18.48 0.96
N VAL A 169 9.53 18.56 1.61
CA VAL A 169 10.19 19.83 1.96
C VAL A 169 10.54 20.61 0.69
N MET A 170 11.08 19.96 -0.35
CA MET A 170 11.40 20.61 -1.62
C MET A 170 10.16 21.19 -2.30
N GLN A 171 9.05 20.45 -2.31
CA GLN A 171 7.77 20.92 -2.86
C GLN A 171 7.22 22.13 -2.09
N CYS A 172 7.27 22.09 -0.76
CA CYS A 172 6.88 23.22 0.08
C CYS A 172 7.74 24.47 -0.15
N TYR A 173 9.05 24.29 -0.30
CA TYR A 173 9.98 25.39 -0.60
C TYR A 173 9.70 26.01 -1.99
N ALA A 174 9.53 25.17 -3.02
CA ALA A 174 9.20 25.62 -4.37
C ALA A 174 7.85 26.34 -4.44
N ALA A 175 6.85 25.90 -3.67
CA ALA A 175 5.53 26.53 -3.61
C ALA A 175 5.58 27.94 -3.01
N LYS A 176 6.38 28.15 -1.95
CA LYS A 176 6.56 29.46 -1.30
C LYS A 176 7.27 30.49 -2.20
N ASN A 177 8.16 30.03 -3.08
CA ASN A 177 9.01 30.88 -3.91
C ASN A 177 8.47 31.09 -5.34
N LYS A 178 7.23 30.70 -5.62
CA LYS A 178 6.62 30.87 -6.95
C LYS A 178 6.28 32.35 -7.17
N PRO A 179 6.86 33.05 -8.17
CA PRO A 179 6.56 34.46 -8.41
C PRO A 179 5.07 34.64 -8.71
N SER A 180 4.43 35.65 -8.10
CA SER A 180 3.03 35.94 -8.42
C SER A 180 2.94 36.34 -9.89
N ARG A 181 2.14 35.59 -10.67
CA ARG A 181 1.78 36.04 -12.01
C ARG A 181 0.95 37.31 -11.81
N LYS A 182 1.56 38.47 -12.02
CA LYS A 182 0.81 39.71 -12.27
C LYS A 182 -0.02 39.45 -13.53
N GLN A 183 -1.34 39.37 -13.36
CA GLN A 183 -2.31 39.51 -14.45
C GLN A 183 -2.51 41.00 -14.73
#